data_AF-A0A645H7D4-F1
#
_entry.id   AF-A0A645H7D4-F1
#
_cell.length_a   1.000
_cell.length_b   1.000
_cell.length_c   1.000
_cell.angle_alpha   90.00
_cell.angle_beta   90.00
_cell.angle_gamma   90.00
#
_symmetry.space_group_name_H-M   'P 1'
#
loop_
_entity.id
_entity.type
_entity.pdbx_description
1 polymer ?
#
loop_
_entity_poly.entity_id
_entity_poly.type
_entity_poly.pdbx_seq_one_letter_code
_entity_poly.pdbx_strand_id
1 'polypeptide(L)' 'MNLQQKPVDVELTEEVAVITVSILVQYGYRIPVVSEALQKNVKAAVQNMTGITVSKVNVIVTGVAVTQAAPEEEA' A
#
# COMPACT_ATOMS: atom_id res chain seq x y z
N MET A 1 1.39 6.90 -23.49
CA MET A 1 0.89 7.25 -22.14
C MET A 1 1.63 6.38 -21.14
N ASN A 2 2.62 6.94 -20.43
CA ASN A 2 3.41 6.20 -19.45
C ASN A 2 2.53 5.93 -18.21
N LEU A 3 2.00 4.72 -18.10
CA LEU A 3 1.26 4.24 -16.94
C LEU A 3 2.23 3.69 -15.88
N GLN A 4 3.16 4.51 -15.40
CA GLN A 4 3.84 4.18 -14.14
C GLN A 4 2.85 4.48 -13.01
N GLN A 5 2.03 3.50 -12.64
CA GLN A 5 1.25 3.60 -11.41
C GLN A 5 2.23 3.80 -10.26
N LYS A 6 2.18 4.97 -9.62
CA LYS A 6 2.98 5.22 -8.43
C LYS A 6 2.54 4.18 -7.38
N PRO A 7 3.49 3.55 -6.67
CA PRO A 7 3.15 2.57 -5.63
C PRO A 7 2.30 3.19 -4.51
N VAL A 8 2.39 4.52 -4.34
CA VAL A 8 1.54 5.29 -3.44
C VAL A 8 1.06 6.53 -4.18
N ASP A 9 -0.24 6.76 -4.15
CA ASP A 9 -0.90 7.97 -4.66
C ASP A 9 -1.68 8.64 -3.52
N VAL A 10 -1.59 9.96 -3.44
CA VAL A 10 -2.18 10.75 -2.36
C VAL A 10 -2.88 11.95 -2.98
N GLU A 11 -4.18 12.03 -2.75
CA GLU A 11 -5.01 13.17 -3.10
C GLU A 11 -5.32 13.95 -1.82
N LEU A 12 -4.86 15.20 -1.76
CA LEU A 12 -5.15 16.11 -0.66
C LEU A 12 -6.17 17.14 -1.13
N THR A 13 -7.28 17.25 -0.42
CA THR A 13 -8.29 18.30 -0.62
C THR A 13 -8.50 19.02 0.69
N GLU A 14 -8.13 20.30 0.74
CA GLU A 14 -8.16 21.13 1.95
C GLU A 14 -7.39 20.45 3.10
N GLU A 15 -8.11 19.90 4.09
CA GLU A 15 -7.55 19.18 5.25
C GLU A 15 -7.87 17.68 5.26
N VAL A 16 -8.33 17.15 4.12
CA VAL A 16 -8.72 15.75 3.96
C VAL A 16 -7.84 15.06 2.94
N ALA A 17 -7.22 13.95 3.35
CA ALA A 17 -6.42 13.10 2.48
C ALA A 17 -7.16 11.81 2.10
N VAL A 18 -7.04 11.45 0.82
CA VAL A 18 -7.37 10.13 0.28
C VAL A 18 -6.06 9.50 -0.19
N ILE A 19 -5.79 8.30 0.30
CA ILE A 19 -4.53 7.61 0.03
C ILE A 19 -4.84 6.32 -0.72
N THR A 20 -4.14 6.08 -1.82
CA THR A 20 -4.22 4.84 -2.58
C THR A 20 -2.85 4.17 -2.56
N VAL A 21 -2.80 2.93 -2.10
CA VAL A 21 -1.56 2.16 -1.95
C VAL A 21 -1.65 0.89 -2.78
N SER A 22 -0.68 0.69 -3.66
CA SER A 22 -0.53 -0.51 -4.47
C SER A 22 0.53 -1.41 -3.85
N ILE A 23 0.12 -2.60 -3.41
CA ILE A 23 1.00 -3.55 -2.71
C ILE A 23 1.06 -4.91 -3.41
N LEU A 24 2.20 -5.57 -3.29
CA LEU A 24 2.35 -7.00 -3.53
C LEU A 24 2.27 -7.72 -2.19
N VAL A 25 1.39 -8.71 -2.07
CA VAL A 25 1.22 -9.47 -0.83
C VAL A 25 2.06 -10.74 -0.94
N GLN A 26 2.82 -11.10 0.09
CA GLN A 26 3.58 -12.34 0.08
C GLN A 26 2.66 -13.56 0.18
N TYR A 27 3.00 -14.63 -0.54
CA TYR A 27 2.32 -15.90 -0.44
C TYR A 27 2.35 -16.41 1.01
N GLY A 28 1.23 -16.97 1.48
CA GLY A 28 1.05 -17.42 2.87
C GLY A 28 0.42 -16.37 3.80
N TYR A 29 0.29 -15.11 3.38
CA TYR A 29 -0.44 -14.09 4.14
C TYR A 29 -1.90 -13.98 3.72
N ARG A 30 -2.78 -13.72 4.69
CA ARG A 30 -4.20 -13.45 4.44
C ARG A 30 -4.36 -12.01 3.97
N ILE A 31 -4.67 -11.82 2.69
CA ILE A 31 -4.88 -10.51 2.06
C ILE A 31 -5.82 -9.61 2.89
N PRO A 32 -7.00 -10.04 3.37
CA PRO A 32 -7.89 -9.17 4.14
C PRO A 32 -7.24 -8.64 5.43
N VAL A 33 -6.48 -9.49 6.13
CA VAL A 33 -5.82 -9.14 7.39
C VAL A 33 -4.71 -8.13 7.16
N VAL A 34 -3.89 -8.34 6.13
CA VAL A 34 -2.81 -7.42 5.77
C VAL A 34 -3.38 -6.07 5.31
N SER A 35 -4.41 -6.10 4.47
CA SER A 35 -5.07 -4.88 3.97
C SER A 35 -5.71 -4.07 5.08
N GLU A 36 -6.37 -4.71 6.05
CA GLU A 36 -6.98 -4.03 7.20
C GLU A 36 -5.91 -3.40 8.11
N ALA A 37 -4.87 -4.16 8.43
CA ALA A 37 -3.75 -3.66 9.22
C ALA A 37 -3.07 -2.47 8.52
N LEU A 38 -2.84 -2.57 7.21
CA LEU A 38 -2.26 -1.49 6.41
C LEU A 38 -3.13 -0.23 6.42
N GLN A 39 -4.45 -0.36 6.18
CA GLN A 39 -5.37 0.76 6.21
C GLN A 39 -5.34 1.49 7.56
N LYS A 40 -5.38 0.75 8.66
CA LYS A 40 -5.36 1.31 10.01
C LYS A 40 -4.03 2.01 10.30
N ASN A 41 -2.92 1.39 9.94
CA ASN A 41 -1.58 1.92 10.19
C ASN A 41 -1.31 3.18 9.35
N VAL A 42 -1.65 3.17 8.06
CA VAL A 42 -1.49 4.33 7.17
C VAL A 42 -2.35 5.49 7.67
N LYS A 43 -3.62 5.22 8.00
CA LYS A 43 -4.53 6.23 8.56
C LYS A 43 -3.95 6.85 9.84
N ALA A 44 -3.61 6.02 10.83
CA ALA A 44 -3.07 6.49 12.09
C ALA A 44 -1.75 7.25 11.92
N ALA A 45 -0.81 6.74 11.12
CA ALA A 45 0.49 7.36 10.94
C ALA A 45 0.37 8.75 10.29
N VAL A 46 -0.43 8.88 9.23
CA VAL A 46 -0.60 10.17 8.54
C VAL A 46 -1.34 11.15 9.45
N GLN A 47 -2.45 10.75 10.06
CA GLN A 47 -3.19 11.63 10.97
C GLN A 47 -2.33 12.10 12.15
N ASN A 48 -1.53 11.21 12.75
CA ASN A 48 -0.69 11.54 13.90
C ASN A 48 0.52 12.41 13.54
N MET A 49 1.08 12.24 12.35
CA MET A 49 2.28 12.98 11.91
C MET A 49 1.95 14.38 11.40
N THR A 50 0.86 14.52 10.66
CA THR A 50 0.54 15.77 9.93
C THR A 50 -0.69 16.50 10.45
N GLY A 51 -1.52 15.86 11.28
CA GLY A 51 -2.80 16.41 11.74
C GLY A 51 -3.89 16.41 10.66
N ILE A 52 -3.60 15.93 9.45
CA ILE A 52 -4.54 15.89 8.32
C ILE A 52 -5.53 14.75 8.52
N THR A 53 -6.82 14.96 8.27
CA THR A 53 -7.83 13.91 8.39
C THR A 53 -7.78 12.96 7.19
N VAL A 54 -7.48 11.68 7.42
CA VAL A 54 -7.53 10.67 6.36
C VAL A 54 -8.95 10.12 6.24
N SER A 55 -9.64 10.46 5.15
CA SER A 55 -11.01 10.01 4.88
C SER A 55 -11.05 8.55 4.46
N LYS A 56 -10.19 8.17 3.52
CA LYS A 56 -10.14 6.81 2.95
C LYS A 56 -8.71 6.38 2.64
N VAL A 57 -8.45 5.10 2.85
CA VAL A 57 -7.23 4.42 2.42
C VAL A 57 -7.62 3.26 1.50
N ASN A 58 -7.32 3.38 0.22
CA ASN A 58 -7.55 2.34 -0.77
C ASN A 58 -6.32 1.44 -0.83
N VAL A 59 -6.51 0.13 -0.70
CA VAL A 59 -5.44 -0.87 -0.85
C VAL A 59 -5.70 -1.68 -2.11
N ILE A 60 -4.81 -1.54 -3.09
CA ILE A 60 -4.83 -2.26 -4.36
C ILE A 60 -3.79 -3.36 -4.27
N VAL A 61 -4.23 -4.61 -4.29
CA VAL A 61 -3.32 -5.75 -4.36
C VAL A 61 -3.05 -6.04 -5.83
N THR A 62 -1.85 -5.69 -6.30
CA THR A 62 -1.45 -5.84 -7.70
C THR A 62 -0.99 -7.26 -8.03
N GLY A 63 -0.68 -8.06 -7.00
CA GLY A 63 -0.25 -9.44 -7.18
C GLY A 63 0.17 -10.10 -5.86
N VAL A 64 0.44 -11.41 -5.95
CA VAL A 64 1.00 -12.18 -4.85
C VAL A 64 2.45 -12.51 -5.17
N ALA A 65 3.36 -12.03 -4.34
CA ALA A 65 4.78 -12.36 -4.43
C ALA A 65 4.97 -13.78 -3.87
N VAL A 66 5.23 -14.73 -4.77
CA VAL A 66 5.76 -16.03 -4.39
C VAL A 66 7.27 -15.83 -4.28
N THR A 67 7.83 -15.90 -3.08
CA THR A 67 9.29 -15.96 -2.91
C THR A 67 9.77 -17.28 -3.50
N GLN A 68 9.97 -17.31 -4.82
CA GLN A 68 10.91 -18.25 -5.39
C GLN A 68 12.27 -17.78 -4.88
N ALA A 69 12.95 -18.65 -4.11
CA ALA A 69 14.35 -18.43 -3.77
C ALA A 69 15.08 -18.00 -5.04
N ALA A 70 15.86 -16.92 -4.95
CA ALA A 70 16.65 -16.42 -6.06
C ALA A 70 17.32 -17.61 -6.78
N PRO A 71 17.25 -17.71 -8.11
CA PRO A 71 18.18 -18.58 -8.80
C PRO A 71 19.57 -18.12 -8.38
N GLU A 72 20.31 -19.07 -7.81
CA GLU A 72 21.72 -18.93 -7.52
C GLU A 72 22.43 -18.35 -8.74
N GLU A 73 23.28 -17.38 -8.47
CA GLU A 73 24.25 -16.79 -9.36
C GLU A 73 24.95 -17.90 -10.17
N GLU A 74 24.59 -18.07 -11.45
CA GLU A 74 25.34 -18.93 -12.36
C GLU A 74 26.62 -18.19 -12.77
N ALA A 75 27.72 -18.59 -12.11
CA ALA A 75 29.13 -18.67 -12.56
C ALA A 75 29.84 -17.45 -13.16
#